data_AF-A0A940BW08-F1
#
_entry.id   AF-A0A940BW08-F1
#
_cell.length_a   1.000
_cell.length_b   1.000
_cell.length_c   1.000
_cell.angle_alpha   90.00
_cell.angle_beta   90.00
_cell.angle_gamma   90.00
#
_symmetry.space_group_name_H-M   'P 1'
#
loop_
_entity.id
_entity.type
_entity.pdbx_description
1 polymer ?
#
loop_
_entity_poly.entity_id
_entity_poly.type
_entity_poly.pdbx_seq_one_letter_code
_entity_poly.pdbx_strand_id
1 'polypeptide(L)'
;ISDFVPFISCVSSQYKTIQNYLGTPGKRFLWYVCCYPHYPNTFLKNELCETLFLAVLTSFMGFDGFLRWNYTVFPDDPRASVKYANFPCGDVNFVYPSRGGKALLSLRYKAMRHAAELFELLCTAKEKATDAEMRAIYALVMRTFDIETYFTPNHVLEKEKMLSCDINDYNALESKLYDIIRR
;
A
#
# COMPACT_ATOMS: atom_id res chain seq x y z
N ILE A 1 -20.83 -0.53 -13.15
CA ILE A 1 -19.90 -0.62 -11.99
C ILE A 1 -18.48 -0.69 -12.55
N SER A 2 -17.62 0.22 -12.05
CA SER A 2 -16.70 1.02 -12.86
C SER A 2 -15.21 0.67 -12.71
N ASP A 3 -14.76 0.04 -11.63
CA ASP A 3 -13.34 -0.26 -11.41
C ASP A 3 -13.17 -1.65 -10.77
N PHE A 4 -12.03 -2.30 -11.00
CA PHE A 4 -11.69 -3.60 -10.43
C PHE A 4 -10.86 -3.38 -9.15
N VAL A 5 -11.37 -3.83 -7.99
CA VAL A 5 -10.73 -3.58 -6.68
C VAL A 5 -10.68 -4.87 -5.84
N PRO A 6 -9.92 -5.89 -6.27
CA PRO A 6 -9.77 -7.14 -5.53
C PRO A 6 -9.11 -6.93 -4.16
N PHE A 7 -9.44 -7.82 -3.24
CA PHE A 7 -8.72 -7.98 -1.99
C PHE A 7 -7.31 -8.55 -2.24
N ILE A 8 -6.30 -8.15 -1.47
CA ILE A 8 -4.89 -8.55 -1.71
C ILE A 8 -4.66 -10.06 -1.82
N SER A 9 -5.39 -10.91 -1.07
CA SER A 9 -5.21 -12.36 -1.21
C SER A 9 -5.76 -12.89 -2.53
N CYS A 10 -6.82 -12.28 -3.07
CA CYS A 10 -7.30 -12.55 -4.42
C CYS A 10 -6.27 -12.10 -5.46
N VAL A 11 -5.61 -10.96 -5.23
CA VAL A 11 -4.51 -10.49 -6.07
C VAL A 11 -3.38 -11.50 -6.09
N SER A 12 -2.89 -11.97 -4.93
CA SER A 12 -1.85 -12.99 -4.88
C SER A 12 -2.27 -14.29 -5.57
N SER A 13 -3.43 -14.84 -5.23
CA SER A 13 -3.87 -16.14 -5.80
C SER A 13 -4.18 -16.10 -7.30
N GLN A 14 -4.50 -14.94 -7.87
CA GLN A 14 -4.88 -14.80 -9.28
C GLN A 14 -4.01 -13.79 -10.04
N TYR A 15 -2.79 -13.52 -9.56
CA TYR A 15 -1.98 -12.42 -10.08
C TYR A 15 -1.77 -12.51 -11.59
N LYS A 16 -1.34 -13.67 -12.11
CA LYS A 16 -1.18 -13.93 -13.54
C LYS A 16 -2.45 -13.70 -14.35
N THR A 17 -3.59 -14.15 -13.81
CA THR A 17 -4.90 -13.95 -14.45
C THR A 17 -5.24 -12.47 -14.52
N ILE A 18 -5.03 -11.72 -13.43
CA ILE A 18 -5.30 -10.28 -13.37
C ILE A 18 -4.42 -9.52 -14.35
N GLN A 19 -3.14 -9.91 -14.49
CA GLN A 19 -2.22 -9.28 -15.45
C GLN A 19 -2.74 -9.32 -16.90
N ASN A 20 -3.47 -10.37 -17.29
CA ASN A 20 -4.07 -10.46 -18.63
C ASN A 20 -5.18 -9.43 -18.89
N TYR A 21 -5.75 -8.82 -17.85
CA TYR A 21 -6.81 -7.83 -17.95
C TYR A 21 -6.31 -6.39 -17.74
N LEU A 22 -5.07 -6.20 -17.32
CA LEU A 22 -4.49 -4.86 -17.17
C LEU A 22 -4.53 -4.10 -18.51
N GLY A 23 -4.87 -2.82 -18.44
CA GLY A 23 -5.05 -1.98 -19.64
C GLY A 23 -6.40 -2.15 -20.35
N THR A 24 -7.36 -2.89 -19.79
CA THR A 24 -8.73 -2.94 -20.33
C THR A 24 -9.31 -1.52 -20.44
N PRO A 25 -9.73 -1.07 -21.64
CA PRO A 25 -10.19 0.31 -21.84
C PRO A 25 -11.35 0.70 -20.92
N GLY A 26 -11.23 1.88 -20.31
CA GLY A 26 -12.26 2.43 -19.41
C GLY A 26 -12.39 1.69 -18.07
N LYS A 27 -11.40 0.88 -17.68
CA LYS A 27 -11.33 0.21 -16.38
C LYS A 27 -10.09 0.64 -15.63
N ARG A 28 -10.24 0.97 -14.34
CA ARG A 28 -9.11 1.07 -13.42
C ARG A 28 -8.97 -0.20 -12.61
N PHE A 29 -7.73 -0.56 -12.33
CA PHE A 29 -7.33 -1.68 -11.49
C PHE A 29 -6.74 -1.11 -10.20
N LEU A 30 -7.47 -1.24 -9.12
CA LEU A 30 -7.01 -0.94 -7.78
C LEU A 30 -6.97 -2.22 -6.96
N TRP A 31 -6.66 -2.11 -5.68
CA TRP A 31 -6.73 -3.21 -4.73
C TRP A 31 -6.90 -2.65 -3.32
N TYR A 32 -7.21 -3.50 -2.36
CA TYR A 32 -7.36 -3.05 -0.98
C TYR A 32 -6.88 -4.08 0.05
N VAL A 33 -6.61 -3.57 1.24
CA VAL A 33 -6.54 -4.35 2.49
C VAL A 33 -7.59 -3.86 3.48
N CYS A 34 -7.99 -4.71 4.42
CA CYS A 34 -8.98 -4.40 5.45
C CYS A 34 -8.50 -4.90 6.82
N CYS A 35 -9.33 -5.63 7.57
CA CYS A 35 -9.01 -6.27 8.83
C CYS A 35 -7.97 -7.41 8.71
N TYR A 36 -7.66 -7.81 7.48
CA TYR A 36 -6.61 -8.76 7.11
C TYR A 36 -5.95 -8.24 5.81
N PRO A 37 -4.67 -8.55 5.52
CA PRO A 37 -3.70 -9.28 6.34
C PRO A 37 -3.18 -8.47 7.54
N HIS A 38 -2.40 -9.09 8.41
CA HIS A 38 -1.73 -8.37 9.51
C HIS A 38 -0.63 -7.42 9.02
N TYR A 39 -0.03 -7.71 7.86
CA TYR A 39 0.95 -6.90 7.16
C TYR A 39 0.97 -7.28 5.65
N PRO A 40 1.37 -6.37 4.75
CA PRO A 40 1.46 -4.94 4.99
C PRO A 40 0.06 -4.38 5.24
N ASN A 41 -0.09 -3.57 6.29
CA ASN A 41 -1.36 -2.93 6.60
C ASN A 41 -1.12 -1.58 7.29
N THR A 42 -2.21 -0.90 7.68
CA THR A 42 -2.18 0.44 8.28
C THR A 42 -2.95 0.45 9.60
N PHE A 43 -2.87 -0.62 10.37
CA PHE A 43 -3.36 -0.64 11.75
C PHE A 43 -2.44 0.21 12.64
N LEU A 44 -2.86 0.50 13.86
CA LEU A 44 -2.04 1.27 14.81
C LEU A 44 -0.73 0.59 15.18
N LYS A 45 -0.69 -0.74 15.13
CA LYS A 45 0.52 -1.52 15.44
C LYS A 45 1.51 -1.64 14.28
N ASN A 46 1.09 -1.32 13.06
CA ASN A 46 1.92 -1.48 11.87
C ASN A 46 2.96 -0.36 11.80
N GLU A 47 4.14 -0.67 11.27
CA GLU A 47 5.14 0.37 11.00
C GLU A 47 4.67 1.26 9.84
N LEU A 48 5.02 2.56 9.87
CA LEU A 48 4.60 3.48 8.81
C LEU A 48 5.20 3.13 7.43
N CYS A 49 6.35 2.44 7.40
CA CYS A 49 6.95 1.94 6.17
C CYS A 49 6.09 0.87 5.49
N GLU A 50 5.27 0.10 6.23
CA GLU A 50 4.30 -0.81 5.62
C GLU A 50 3.29 -0.03 4.74
N THR A 51 2.96 1.21 5.10
CA THR A 51 2.08 2.07 4.30
C THR A 51 2.77 2.53 3.00
N LEU A 52 4.06 2.87 3.06
CA LEU A 52 4.84 3.23 1.88
C LEU A 52 5.00 2.01 0.95
N PHE A 53 5.18 0.82 1.53
CA PHE A 53 5.25 -0.43 0.78
C PHE A 53 3.99 -0.67 -0.06
N LEU A 54 2.79 -0.27 0.41
CA LEU A 54 1.55 -0.39 -0.38
C LEU A 54 1.66 0.38 -1.71
N ALA A 55 2.27 1.57 -1.72
CA ALA A 55 2.48 2.33 -2.96
C ALA A 55 3.49 1.65 -3.89
N VAL A 56 4.58 1.13 -3.32
CA VAL A 56 5.59 0.39 -4.08
C VAL A 56 4.98 -0.86 -4.72
N LEU A 57 4.20 -1.61 -3.95
CA LEU A 57 3.50 -2.81 -4.42
C LEU A 57 2.47 -2.48 -5.49
N THR A 58 1.67 -1.42 -5.30
CA THR A 58 0.71 -0.93 -6.30
C THR A 58 1.41 -0.62 -7.63
N SER A 59 2.52 0.12 -7.56
CA SER A 59 3.32 0.43 -8.74
C SER A 59 3.90 -0.84 -9.37
N PHE A 60 4.50 -1.74 -8.59
CA PHE A 60 5.08 -2.98 -9.10
C PHE A 60 4.05 -3.85 -9.82
N MET A 61 2.83 -3.95 -9.29
CA MET A 61 1.74 -4.72 -9.90
C MET A 61 1.17 -4.09 -11.17
N GLY A 62 1.53 -2.83 -11.47
CA GLY A 62 0.97 -2.09 -12.59
C GLY A 62 -0.48 -1.68 -12.37
N PHE A 63 -0.89 -1.48 -11.11
CA PHE A 63 -2.25 -1.07 -10.75
C PHE A 63 -2.33 0.47 -10.68
N ASP A 64 -3.52 1.01 -10.92
CA ASP A 64 -3.82 2.44 -10.96
C ASP A 64 -3.93 3.09 -9.57
N GLY A 65 -4.01 2.30 -8.51
CA GLY A 65 -4.10 2.84 -7.16
C GLY A 65 -4.43 1.83 -6.07
N PHE A 66 -4.65 2.36 -4.88
CA PHE A 66 -4.96 1.60 -3.67
C PHE A 66 -6.21 2.18 -2.99
N LEU A 67 -7.09 1.29 -2.52
CA LEU A 67 -8.29 1.65 -1.80
C LEU A 67 -8.17 1.28 -0.33
N ARG A 68 -8.64 2.18 0.54
CA ARG A 68 -8.85 1.89 1.97
C ARG A 68 -10.19 2.41 2.45
N TRP A 69 -10.92 1.56 3.16
CA TRP A 69 -12.33 1.77 3.52
C TRP A 69 -12.56 2.69 4.73
N ASN A 70 -11.50 3.10 5.44
CA ASN A 70 -11.62 3.40 6.86
C ASN A 70 -11.37 4.86 7.26
N TYR A 71 -11.76 5.82 6.43
CA TYR A 71 -11.42 7.23 6.70
C TYR A 71 -11.98 7.70 8.06
N THR A 72 -13.29 7.56 8.29
CA THR A 72 -14.03 8.19 9.41
C THR A 72 -15.03 7.26 10.12
N VAL A 73 -14.84 5.93 10.09
CA VAL A 73 -15.74 4.99 10.79
C VAL A 73 -15.41 4.98 12.29
N PHE A 74 -15.77 6.07 12.97
CA PHE A 74 -15.42 6.28 14.38
C PHE A 74 -16.23 5.35 15.31
N PRO A 75 -15.57 4.64 16.25
CA PRO A 75 -16.25 4.03 17.40
C PRO A 75 -16.77 5.10 18.38
N ASP A 76 -17.40 4.68 19.48
CA ASP A 76 -18.08 5.58 20.44
C ASP A 76 -17.19 6.69 21.00
N ASP A 77 -15.95 6.38 21.40
CA ASP A 77 -14.96 7.37 21.84
C ASP A 77 -13.60 7.14 21.16
N PRO A 78 -13.43 7.59 19.90
CA PRO A 78 -12.25 7.31 19.08
C PRO A 78 -10.99 8.01 19.59
N ARG A 79 -11.13 9.00 20.48
CA ARG A 79 -9.98 9.72 21.05
C ARG A 79 -9.41 8.98 22.26
N ALA A 80 -10.24 8.25 23.00
CA ALA A 80 -9.80 7.42 24.12
C ALA A 80 -9.53 5.96 23.70
N SER A 81 -10.39 5.38 22.87
CA SER A 81 -10.31 3.98 22.45
C SER A 81 -10.83 3.77 21.02
N VAL A 82 -9.98 3.24 20.15
CA VAL A 82 -10.37 2.87 18.78
C VAL A 82 -10.72 1.39 18.61
N LYS A 83 -10.94 0.67 19.72
CA LYS A 83 -11.35 -0.74 19.69
C LYS A 83 -12.77 -0.83 19.15
N TYR A 84 -13.01 -1.73 18.21
CA TYR A 84 -14.34 -1.98 17.67
C TYR A 84 -14.49 -3.43 17.23
N ALA A 85 -15.47 -4.13 17.80
CA ALA A 85 -15.73 -5.54 17.57
C ALA A 85 -14.43 -6.37 17.58
N ASN A 86 -14.21 -7.18 16.54
CA ASN A 86 -13.04 -8.03 16.39
C ASN A 86 -12.01 -7.47 15.38
N PHE A 87 -12.14 -6.20 14.97
CA PHE A 87 -11.20 -5.61 14.02
C PHE A 87 -9.91 -5.15 14.71
N PRO A 88 -8.75 -5.26 14.03
CA PRO A 88 -7.51 -4.68 14.54
C PRO A 88 -7.65 -3.18 14.82
N CYS A 89 -7.03 -2.70 15.91
CA CYS A 89 -7.10 -1.29 16.28
C CYS A 89 -6.56 -0.38 15.16
N GLY A 90 -7.36 0.60 14.76
CA GLY A 90 -7.07 1.49 13.63
C GLY A 90 -7.56 1.00 12.27
N ASP A 91 -8.19 -0.19 12.18
CA ASP A 91 -8.83 -0.61 10.93
C ASP A 91 -10.13 0.14 10.63
N VAL A 92 -10.81 0.69 11.64
CA VAL A 92 -12.08 1.42 11.45
C VAL A 92 -11.90 2.92 11.23
N ASN A 93 -10.77 3.49 11.63
CA ASN A 93 -10.51 4.92 11.49
C ASN A 93 -9.10 5.22 11.03
N PHE A 94 -8.99 6.19 10.12
CA PHE A 94 -7.71 6.67 9.60
C PHE A 94 -7.37 8.06 10.13
N VAL A 95 -8.40 8.87 10.37
CA VAL A 95 -8.31 10.15 11.07
C VAL A 95 -9.01 10.08 12.43
N TYR A 96 -8.99 11.17 13.19
CA TYR A 96 -9.66 11.29 14.48
C TYR A 96 -10.52 12.55 14.52
N PRO A 97 -11.62 12.58 15.31
CA PRO A 97 -12.40 13.80 15.46
C PRO A 97 -11.65 14.86 16.28
N SER A 98 -11.75 16.13 15.86
CA SER A 98 -11.38 17.29 16.68
C SER A 98 -12.61 17.90 17.35
N ARG A 99 -12.40 18.65 18.43
CA ARG A 99 -13.46 19.44 19.07
C ARG A 99 -14.05 20.52 18.14
N GLY A 100 -13.32 20.92 17.09
CA GLY A 100 -13.74 21.96 16.14
C GLY A 100 -14.37 21.41 14.85
N GLY A 101 -14.82 20.16 14.83
CA GLY A 101 -15.49 19.52 13.67
C GLY A 101 -14.56 19.14 12.51
N LYS A 102 -13.29 19.53 12.54
CA LYS A 102 -12.26 19.11 11.57
C LYS A 102 -11.71 17.73 11.91
N ALA A 103 -11.25 17.01 10.88
CA ALA A 103 -10.47 15.79 11.08
C ALA A 103 -9.06 16.12 11.60
N LEU A 104 -8.64 15.45 12.67
CA LEU A 104 -7.25 15.38 13.10
C LEU A 104 -6.54 14.27 12.32
N LEU A 105 -5.52 14.66 11.58
CA LEU A 105 -4.76 13.75 10.75
C LEU A 105 -3.84 12.90 11.61
N SER A 106 -3.88 11.59 11.43
CA SER A 106 -2.97 10.66 12.09
C SER A 106 -1.62 10.59 11.38
N LEU A 107 -0.62 10.00 12.04
CA LEU A 107 0.65 9.66 11.38
C LEU A 107 0.44 8.70 10.20
N ARG A 108 -0.51 7.77 10.30
CA ARG A 108 -0.88 6.84 9.22
C ARG A 108 -1.47 7.59 8.02
N TYR A 109 -2.28 8.62 8.26
CA TYR A 109 -2.77 9.50 7.19
C TYR A 109 -1.62 10.22 6.48
N LYS A 110 -0.66 10.76 7.24
CA LYS A 110 0.52 11.41 6.66
C LYS A 110 1.39 10.43 5.88
N ALA A 111 1.58 9.21 6.38
CA ALA A 111 2.28 8.15 5.68
C ALA A 111 1.56 7.73 4.40
N MET A 112 0.21 7.66 4.39
CA MET A 112 -0.55 7.36 3.17
C MET A 112 -0.47 8.48 2.15
N ARG A 113 -0.48 9.75 2.59
CA ARG A 113 -0.22 10.87 1.68
C ARG A 113 1.17 10.76 1.07
N HIS A 114 2.17 10.42 1.88
CA HIS A 114 3.52 10.19 1.38
C HIS A 114 3.59 8.99 0.43
N ALA A 115 2.87 7.91 0.72
CA ALA A 115 2.75 6.76 -0.18
C ALA A 115 2.13 7.16 -1.53
N ALA A 116 1.12 8.03 -1.53
CA ALA A 116 0.55 8.56 -2.77
C ALA A 116 1.58 9.39 -3.56
N GLU A 117 2.32 10.29 -2.90
CA GLU A 117 3.42 11.05 -3.52
C GLU A 117 4.49 10.11 -4.10
N LEU A 118 4.88 9.08 -3.36
CA LEU A 118 5.84 8.07 -3.79
C LEU A 118 5.33 7.26 -5.00
N PHE A 119 4.04 6.92 -5.03
CA PHE A 119 3.43 6.23 -6.18
C PHE A 119 3.55 7.07 -7.45
N GLU A 120 3.27 8.38 -7.38
CA GLU A 120 3.42 9.28 -8.52
C GLU A 120 4.88 9.40 -8.99
N LEU A 121 5.84 9.44 -8.06
CA LEU A 121 7.27 9.39 -8.39
C LEU A 121 7.65 8.09 -9.10
N LEU A 122 7.14 6.94 -8.62
CA LEU A 122 7.38 5.65 -9.26
C LEU A 122 6.80 5.60 -10.67
N CYS A 123 5.58 6.11 -10.87
CA CYS A 123 4.94 6.20 -12.19
C CYS A 123 5.74 7.10 -13.14
N THR A 124 6.14 8.29 -12.69
CA THR A 124 6.96 9.23 -13.48
C THR A 124 8.32 8.62 -13.83
N ALA A 125 8.96 7.91 -12.90
CA ALA A 125 10.25 7.27 -13.15
C ALA A 125 10.15 6.16 -14.21
N LYS A 126 9.06 5.38 -14.23
CA LYS A 126 8.83 4.33 -15.24
C LYS A 126 8.78 4.86 -16.67
N GLU A 127 8.40 6.11 -16.89
CA GLU A 127 8.37 6.72 -18.22
C GLU A 127 9.79 6.97 -18.79
N LYS A 128 10.80 7.05 -17.90
CA LYS A 128 12.18 7.40 -18.26
C LYS A 128 13.19 6.28 -18.02
N ALA A 129 12.90 5.39 -17.06
CA ALA A 129 13.76 4.30 -16.64
C ALA A 129 13.62 3.08 -17.55
N THR A 130 14.70 2.31 -17.61
CA THR A 130 14.66 0.93 -18.10
C THR A 130 14.00 0.01 -17.06
N ASP A 131 13.47 -1.13 -17.52
CA ASP A 131 12.93 -2.16 -16.63
C ASP A 131 13.97 -2.65 -15.59
N ALA A 132 15.24 -2.69 -15.98
CA ALA A 132 16.33 -3.08 -15.09
C ALA A 132 16.56 -2.07 -13.96
N GLU A 133 16.51 -0.76 -14.28
CA GLU A 133 16.59 0.31 -13.28
C GLU A 133 15.41 0.26 -12.31
N MET A 134 14.18 0.14 -12.83
CA MET A 134 12.99 0.02 -11.98
C MET A 134 13.04 -1.23 -11.10
N ARG A 135 13.48 -2.36 -11.63
CA ARG A 135 13.64 -3.60 -10.85
C ARG A 135 14.67 -3.44 -9.74
N ALA A 136 15.77 -2.74 -10.00
CA ALA A 136 16.77 -2.44 -8.97
C ALA A 136 16.22 -1.50 -7.87
N ILE A 137 15.35 -0.55 -8.24
CA ILE A 137 14.66 0.32 -7.29
C ILE A 137 13.71 -0.49 -6.40
N TYR A 138 12.86 -1.33 -7.00
CA TYR A 138 11.95 -2.18 -6.24
C TYR A 138 12.69 -3.11 -5.27
N ALA A 139 13.85 -3.65 -5.68
CA ALA A 139 14.67 -4.54 -4.85
C ALA A 139 15.16 -3.92 -3.53
N LEU A 140 15.20 -2.59 -3.42
CA LEU A 140 15.59 -1.92 -2.18
C LEU A 140 14.62 -2.24 -1.04
N VAL A 141 13.32 -2.33 -1.34
CA VAL A 141 12.26 -2.48 -0.33
C VAL A 141 11.44 -3.76 -0.48
N MET A 142 11.38 -4.37 -1.67
CA MET A 142 10.73 -5.67 -1.89
C MET A 142 11.76 -6.79 -1.74
N ARG A 143 11.46 -7.75 -0.87
CA ARG A 143 12.34 -8.90 -0.60
C ARG A 143 12.07 -10.08 -1.54
N THR A 144 10.87 -10.15 -2.11
CA THR A 144 10.52 -11.03 -3.21
C THR A 144 9.59 -10.31 -4.19
N PHE A 145 9.73 -10.63 -5.48
CA PHE A 145 8.88 -10.14 -6.56
C PHE A 145 7.74 -11.10 -6.92
N ASP A 146 7.71 -12.28 -6.29
CA ASP A 146 6.67 -13.27 -6.53
C ASP A 146 5.44 -12.99 -5.65
N ILE A 147 4.54 -12.14 -6.16
CA ILE A 147 3.30 -11.72 -5.49
C ILE A 147 2.38 -12.91 -5.17
N GLU A 148 2.45 -13.99 -5.97
CA GLU A 148 1.61 -15.18 -5.79
C GLU A 148 1.92 -15.91 -4.48
N THR A 149 3.13 -15.70 -3.93
CA THR A 149 3.56 -16.31 -2.66
C THR A 149 3.17 -15.52 -1.41
N TYR A 150 2.73 -14.26 -1.55
CA TYR A 150 2.51 -13.38 -0.39
C TYR A 150 1.38 -13.90 0.50
N PHE A 151 0.26 -14.27 -0.13
CA PHE A 151 -0.95 -14.75 0.54
C PHE A 151 -1.49 -15.98 -0.19
N THR A 152 -1.14 -17.15 0.34
CA THR A 152 -1.69 -18.43 -0.13
C THR A 152 -2.78 -18.92 0.85
N PRO A 153 -3.66 -19.84 0.44
CA PRO A 153 -4.69 -20.38 1.35
C PRO A 153 -4.15 -20.97 2.65
N ASN A 154 -2.91 -21.49 2.64
CA ASN A 154 -2.32 -22.21 3.76
C ASN A 154 -1.18 -21.45 4.45
N HIS A 155 -0.70 -20.34 3.86
CA HIS A 155 0.50 -19.65 4.34
C HIS A 155 0.50 -18.18 3.93
N VAL A 156 0.87 -17.33 4.87
CA VAL A 156 1.21 -15.92 4.65
C VAL A 156 2.71 -15.80 4.75
N LEU A 157 3.35 -15.26 3.71
CA LEU A 157 4.78 -15.02 3.70
C LEU A 157 5.16 -14.10 4.86
N GLU A 158 6.24 -14.41 5.57
CA GLU A 158 6.68 -13.61 6.72
C GLU A 158 7.07 -12.19 6.28
N LYS A 159 6.77 -11.20 7.13
CA LYS A 159 6.95 -9.77 6.83
C LYS A 159 8.37 -9.47 6.35
N GLU A 160 9.37 -10.01 7.04
CA GLU A 160 10.80 -9.79 6.78
C GLU A 160 11.27 -10.42 5.46
N LYS A 161 10.53 -11.42 4.95
CA LYS A 161 10.76 -12.02 3.63
C LYS A 161 9.94 -11.35 2.53
N MET A 162 9.01 -10.45 2.88
CA MET A 162 8.15 -9.73 1.97
C MET A 162 8.67 -8.32 1.68
N LEU A 163 8.97 -7.55 2.74
CA LEU A 163 9.27 -6.12 2.65
C LEU A 163 10.38 -5.68 3.61
N SER A 164 11.01 -4.55 3.27
CA SER A 164 11.89 -3.82 4.19
C SER A 164 11.09 -2.94 5.14
N CYS A 165 11.46 -2.98 6.42
CA CYS A 165 11.05 -1.99 7.41
C CYS A 165 12.14 -0.94 7.70
N ASP A 166 13.31 -0.99 7.05
CA ASP A 166 14.36 0.02 7.22
C ASP A 166 14.02 1.28 6.42
N ILE A 167 13.91 2.42 7.10
CA ILE A 167 13.61 3.70 6.45
C ILE A 167 14.70 4.13 5.47
N ASN A 168 15.95 3.71 5.68
CA ASN A 168 17.06 4.04 4.78
C ASN A 168 16.87 3.41 3.40
N ASP A 169 16.23 2.23 3.31
CA ASP A 169 15.90 1.60 2.03
C ASP A 169 14.92 2.46 1.23
N TYR A 170 13.92 3.08 1.90
CA TYR A 170 12.96 3.99 1.26
C TYR A 170 13.61 5.33 0.88
N ASN A 171 14.47 5.88 1.73
CA ASN A 171 15.23 7.09 1.39
C ASN A 171 16.13 6.87 0.16
N ALA A 172 16.79 5.72 0.09
CA ALA A 172 17.61 5.35 -1.06
C ALA A 172 16.75 5.14 -2.33
N LEU A 173 15.57 4.55 -2.17
CA LEU A 173 14.59 4.37 -3.24
C LEU A 173 14.18 5.73 -3.81
N GLU A 174 13.74 6.67 -2.96
CA GLU A 174 13.35 8.01 -3.39
C GLU A 174 14.50 8.79 -4.04
N SER A 175 15.71 8.71 -3.49
CA SER A 175 16.90 9.34 -4.11
C SER A 175 17.10 8.86 -5.54
N LYS A 176 17.01 7.54 -5.79
CA LYS A 176 17.14 6.98 -7.14
C LYS A 176 16.02 7.43 -8.07
N LEU A 177 14.79 7.55 -7.57
CA LEU A 177 13.68 8.08 -8.36
C LEU A 177 13.96 9.52 -8.80
N TYR A 178 14.46 10.37 -7.90
CA TYR A 178 14.81 11.75 -8.27
C TYR A 178 15.91 11.82 -9.32
N ASP A 179 16.94 10.96 -9.23
CA ASP A 179 18.02 10.92 -10.20
C ASP A 179 17.51 10.54 -11.61
N ILE A 180 16.62 9.53 -11.69
CA ILE A 180 15.99 9.10 -12.95
C ILE A 180 15.09 10.20 -13.51
N ILE A 181 14.25 10.81 -12.67
CA ILE A 181 13.26 11.81 -13.12
C ILE A 181 13.96 13.08 -13.63
N ARG A 182 15.14 13.42 -13.09
CA ARG A 182 15.94 14.58 -13.52
C ARG A 182 16.76 14.35 -14.78
N ARG A 183 16.95 13.10 -15.21
CA ARG A 183 17.58 12.77 -16.49
C ARG A 183 16.71 13.21 -17.66
#